data_AF-M5T8C3-F1
#
_entry.id   AF-M5T8C3-F1
#
_cell.length_a   1.000
_cell.length_b   1.000
_cell.length_c   1.000
_cell.angle_alpha   90.00
_cell.angle_beta   90.00
_cell.angle_gamma   90.00
#
_symmetry.space_group_name_H-M   'P 1'
#
loop_
_entity.id
_entity.type
_entity.pdbx_description
1 polymer ?
#
loop_
_entity_poly.entity_id
_entity_poly.type
_entity_poly.pdbx_seq_one_letter_code
_entity_poly.pdbx_strand_id
1 'polypeptide(L)'
;MACLEPNAAACVLRGTDARESDVLGVAVGRGNGFHASALIPEWLALTMTVCRGVRGATTVDTDDRDEILKATTQLLALMIRRNDIQTSDVASAIFTVTKDLQSEFPALAARQLGWLEVPLLCSYEVSVERSLPRCIRILLHWNTDRSQSEIHHVYIRDAVKLRPDLNVVPSVDFEELEQWIQEHLRDDC
;
A
#
# COMPACT_ATOMS: atom_id res chain seq x y z
N MET A 1 13.72 -22.56 -49.22
CA MET A 1 12.92 -23.58 -48.49
C MET A 1 12.07 -22.83 -47.50
N ALA A 2 10.76 -22.89 -47.70
CA ALA A 2 9.77 -22.18 -46.94
C ALA A 2 9.12 -23.10 -45.89
N CYS A 3 8.56 -22.46 -44.86
CA CYS A 3 7.33 -22.83 -44.16
C CYS A 3 7.35 -23.88 -43.02
N LEU A 4 6.91 -23.36 -41.85
CA LEU A 4 5.92 -23.88 -40.88
C LEU A 4 6.42 -24.46 -39.53
N GLU A 5 5.99 -23.75 -38.47
CA GLU A 5 5.89 -24.16 -37.05
C GLU A 5 4.73 -25.19 -36.83
N PRO A 6 4.26 -25.49 -35.59
CA PRO A 6 4.91 -25.81 -34.32
C PRO A 6 4.44 -27.20 -33.77
N ASN A 7 5.11 -27.70 -32.72
CA ASN A 7 4.85 -29.00 -32.09
C ASN A 7 3.65 -28.94 -31.11
N ALA A 8 2.54 -29.59 -31.48
CA ALA A 8 1.40 -29.87 -30.61
C ALA A 8 1.54 -31.28 -30.02
N ALA A 9 1.67 -31.37 -28.68
CA ALA A 9 1.59 -32.63 -27.96
C ALA A 9 0.12 -33.02 -27.78
N ALA A 10 -0.36 -33.92 -28.64
CA ALA A 10 -1.65 -34.58 -28.53
C ALA A 10 -1.59 -35.69 -27.47
N CYS A 11 -2.38 -35.58 -26.40
CA CYS A 11 -2.74 -36.73 -25.57
C CYS A 11 -4.20 -37.12 -25.86
N VAL A 12 -4.34 -38.38 -26.25
CA VAL A 12 -5.48 -39.04 -26.87
C VAL A 12 -6.74 -39.02 -25.97
N LEU A 13 -7.82 -38.42 -26.48
CA LEU A 13 -9.19 -38.66 -26.00
C LEU A 13 -9.79 -39.82 -26.81
N ARG A 14 -10.10 -40.93 -26.15
CA ARG A 14 -11.09 -41.91 -26.64
C ARG A 14 -12.30 -41.81 -25.73
N GLY A 15 -13.43 -41.44 -26.33
CA GLY A 15 -14.65 -41.10 -25.63
C GLY A 15 -15.45 -42.29 -25.10
N THR A 16 -16.34 -41.96 -24.19
CA THR A 16 -17.67 -42.56 -24.09
C THR A 16 -18.67 -41.43 -24.00
N ASP A 17 -19.49 -41.34 -25.03
CA ASP A 17 -20.67 -40.52 -25.18
C ASP A 17 -21.76 -41.03 -24.24
N ALA A 18 -22.26 -40.18 -23.33
CA ALA A 18 -23.61 -40.24 -22.75
C ALA A 18 -23.79 -39.17 -21.66
N ARG A 19 -24.61 -38.16 -21.99
CA ARG A 19 -25.43 -37.33 -21.08
C ARG A 19 -24.72 -36.21 -20.31
N GLU A 20 -24.51 -35.15 -21.06
CA GLU A 20 -24.94 -33.80 -20.73
C GLU A 20 -26.36 -33.81 -20.09
N SER A 21 -26.45 -33.90 -18.76
CA SER A 21 -27.61 -33.55 -17.91
C SER A 21 -27.35 -33.91 -16.44
N ASP A 22 -26.47 -33.17 -15.77
CA ASP A 22 -26.54 -32.97 -14.32
C ASP A 22 -26.36 -31.47 -14.01
N VAL A 23 -27.09 -30.67 -14.81
CA VAL A 23 -27.38 -29.27 -14.56
C VAL A 23 -28.59 -29.25 -13.63
N LEU A 24 -28.39 -28.71 -12.43
CA LEU A 24 -29.43 -28.43 -11.42
C LEU A 24 -30.21 -29.66 -10.92
N GLY A 25 -29.71 -30.26 -9.84
CA GLY A 25 -30.59 -30.92 -8.86
C GLY A 25 -31.45 -29.88 -8.14
N VAL A 26 -32.48 -29.34 -8.80
CA VAL A 26 -33.62 -28.72 -8.10
C VAL A 26 -34.44 -29.87 -7.52
N ALA A 27 -34.18 -30.20 -6.26
CA ALA A 27 -35.14 -30.95 -5.48
C ALA A 27 -36.39 -30.06 -5.29
N VAL A 28 -37.43 -30.30 -6.10
CA VAL A 28 -38.77 -29.78 -5.85
C VAL A 28 -39.34 -30.56 -4.66
N GLY A 29 -38.94 -30.15 -3.47
CA GLY A 29 -39.59 -30.52 -2.22
C GLY A 29 -40.75 -29.56 -1.94
N ARG A 30 -41.97 -30.09 -1.89
CA ARG A 30 -43.14 -29.35 -1.38
C ARG A 30 -42.95 -29.11 0.12
N GLY A 31 -42.98 -27.86 0.56
CA GLY A 31 -43.17 -27.51 1.97
C GLY A 31 -42.20 -26.45 2.49
N ASN A 32 -42.76 -25.27 2.81
CA ASN A 32 -42.31 -24.23 3.72
C ASN A 32 -40.81 -23.87 3.82
N GLY A 33 -40.49 -22.67 3.29
CA GLY A 33 -39.48 -21.79 3.88
C GLY A 33 -38.02 -22.18 3.67
N PHE A 34 -37.52 -22.05 2.44
CA PHE A 34 -36.07 -22.02 2.21
C PHE A 34 -35.58 -20.57 2.22
N HIS A 35 -35.10 -20.11 3.38
CA HIS A 35 -34.12 -19.03 3.42
C HIS A 35 -32.86 -19.55 2.72
N ALA A 36 -32.58 -19.08 1.51
CA ALA A 36 -31.30 -19.29 0.87
C ALA A 36 -30.22 -18.45 1.58
N SER A 37 -29.82 -18.88 2.78
CA SER A 37 -28.52 -18.50 3.35
C SER A 37 -27.50 -19.40 2.67
N ALA A 38 -27.02 -18.95 1.51
CA ALA A 38 -25.81 -19.51 0.91
C ALA A 38 -24.65 -19.16 1.84
N LEU A 39 -24.33 -20.07 2.76
CA LEU A 39 -23.12 -20.02 3.56
C LEU A 39 -21.94 -20.29 2.61
N ILE A 40 -21.37 -19.22 2.07
CA ILE A 40 -20.05 -19.27 1.46
C ILE A 40 -19.11 -19.76 2.57
N PRO A 41 -18.40 -20.89 2.41
CA PRO A 41 -17.47 -21.37 3.42
C PRO A 41 -16.38 -20.31 3.68
N GLU A 42 -15.95 -20.10 4.92
CA GLU A 42 -14.90 -19.11 5.26
C GLU A 42 -13.62 -19.29 4.43
N TRP A 43 -13.31 -20.51 3.98
CA TRP A 43 -12.16 -20.80 3.12
C TRP A 43 -12.29 -20.29 1.66
N LEU A 44 -13.51 -19.95 1.23
CA LEU A 44 -13.84 -19.37 -0.08
C LEU A 44 -14.08 -17.85 0.01
N ALA A 45 -13.87 -17.23 1.18
CA ALA A 45 -13.66 -15.79 1.23
C ALA A 45 -12.30 -15.51 0.60
N LEU A 46 -12.27 -15.36 -0.73
CA LEU A 46 -11.15 -14.71 -1.40
C LEU A 46 -11.04 -13.31 -0.77
N THR A 47 -10.10 -13.13 0.16
CA THR A 47 -9.65 -11.80 0.54
C THR A 47 -9.02 -11.21 -0.71
N MET A 48 -9.81 -10.39 -1.41
CA MET A 48 -9.38 -9.76 -2.65
C MET A 48 -8.32 -8.72 -2.29
N THR A 49 -7.06 -9.09 -2.48
CA THR A 49 -5.95 -8.14 -2.41
C THR A 49 -6.13 -7.11 -3.50
N VAL A 50 -6.22 -5.85 -3.11
CA VAL A 50 -6.40 -4.71 -4.01
C VAL A 50 -5.37 -3.64 -3.68
N CYS A 51 -4.98 -2.88 -4.71
CA CYS A 51 -4.07 -1.76 -4.51
C CYS A 51 -4.81 -0.59 -3.84
N ARG A 52 -4.23 -0.07 -2.77
CA ARG A 52 -4.73 1.04 -1.96
C ARG A 52 -3.68 2.13 -1.79
N GLY A 53 -4.14 3.37 -1.76
CA GLY A 53 -3.29 4.52 -1.48
C GLY A 53 -3.18 4.81 0.02
N VAL A 54 -1.97 4.91 0.55
CA VAL A 54 -1.72 5.40 1.92
C VAL A 54 -1.01 6.74 1.84
N ARG A 55 -1.65 7.80 2.37
CA ARG A 55 -1.09 9.15 2.38
C ARG A 55 -0.29 9.43 3.64
N GLY A 56 0.87 10.05 3.43
CA GLY A 56 1.75 10.60 4.46
C GLY A 56 2.05 12.07 4.17
N ALA A 57 2.17 12.92 5.19
CA ALA A 57 2.80 14.23 5.06
C ALA A 57 3.49 14.67 6.36
N THR A 58 4.61 15.38 6.20
CA THR A 58 5.40 15.98 7.27
C THR A 58 5.97 17.31 6.80
N THR A 59 6.58 18.07 7.71
CA THR A 59 7.31 19.31 7.41
C THR A 59 8.69 19.30 8.03
N VAL A 60 9.59 20.11 7.51
CA VAL A 60 10.90 20.41 8.12
C VAL A 60 11.00 21.91 8.44
N ASP A 61 11.76 22.24 9.47
CA ASP A 61 12.06 23.59 9.90
C ASP A 61 13.06 24.25 8.96
N THR A 62 14.04 23.50 8.45
CA THR A 62 15.06 23.96 7.51
C THR A 62 15.27 23.01 6.32
N ASP A 63 15.76 23.54 5.19
CA ASP A 63 16.17 22.73 4.02
C ASP A 63 17.56 22.12 4.26
N ASP A 64 17.61 21.17 5.18
CA ASP A 64 18.82 20.43 5.55
C ASP A 64 18.66 18.94 5.20
N ARG A 65 19.77 18.31 4.75
CA ARG A 65 19.79 16.90 4.35
C ARG A 65 19.32 15.98 5.48
N ASP A 66 19.91 16.12 6.66
CA ASP A 66 19.64 15.22 7.78
C ASP A 66 18.23 15.45 8.31
N GLU A 67 17.76 16.70 8.27
CA GLU A 67 16.39 17.03 8.64
C GLU A 67 15.34 16.41 7.70
N ILE A 68 15.56 16.49 6.38
CA ILE A 68 14.72 15.86 5.36
C ILE A 68 14.67 14.34 5.56
N LEU A 69 15.83 13.71 5.73
CA LEU A 69 15.92 12.27 5.92
C LEU A 69 15.26 11.82 7.22
N LYS A 70 15.52 12.51 8.34
CA LYS A 70 14.91 12.22 9.62
C LYS A 70 13.40 12.34 9.57
N ALA A 71 12.89 13.46 9.04
CA ALA A 71 11.44 13.69 8.94
C ALA A 71 10.75 12.65 8.05
N THR A 72 11.40 12.27 6.94
CA THR A 72 10.86 11.26 6.02
C THR A 72 10.88 9.87 6.65
N THR A 73 11.96 9.51 7.36
CA THR A 73 12.08 8.23 8.06
C THR A 73 11.01 8.10 9.14
N GLN A 74 10.83 9.13 9.98
CA GLN A 74 9.76 9.19 10.98
C GLN A 74 8.37 9.04 10.36
N LEU A 75 8.13 9.72 9.24
CA LEU A 75 6.86 9.62 8.53
C LEU A 75 6.59 8.20 8.00
N LEU A 76 7.57 7.60 7.31
CA LEU A 76 7.48 6.22 6.80
C LEU A 76 7.27 5.22 7.92
N ALA A 77 8.05 5.31 9.00
CA ALA A 77 7.94 4.44 10.17
C ALA A 77 6.52 4.48 10.77
N LEU A 78 5.94 5.67 10.93
CA LEU A 78 4.56 5.81 11.40
C LEU A 78 3.53 5.25 10.42
N MET A 79 3.72 5.46 9.11
CA MET A 79 2.82 4.91 8.10
C MET A 79 2.83 3.38 8.12
N ILE A 80 4.02 2.78 8.24
CA ILE A 80 4.22 1.33 8.35
C ILE A 80 3.56 0.82 9.64
N ARG A 81 3.95 1.37 10.80
CA ARG A 81 3.48 0.91 12.11
C ARG A 81 1.97 1.02 12.30
N ARG A 82 1.34 2.09 11.80
CA ARG A 82 -0.13 2.29 11.94
C ARG A 82 -0.97 1.42 11.02
N ASN A 83 -0.40 1.00 9.89
CA ASN A 83 -1.11 0.17 8.92
C ASN A 83 -0.64 -1.29 8.93
N ASP A 84 0.40 -1.62 9.70
CA ASP A 84 1.05 -2.93 9.72
C ASP A 84 1.51 -3.35 8.30
N ILE A 85 2.15 -2.41 7.60
CA ILE A 85 2.58 -2.62 6.20
C ILE A 85 3.84 -3.48 6.19
N GLN A 86 3.79 -4.60 5.47
CA GLN A 86 4.99 -5.35 5.11
C GLN A 86 5.58 -4.79 3.82
N THR A 87 6.90 -4.65 3.76
CA THR A 87 7.60 -4.11 2.58
C THR A 87 7.29 -4.91 1.31
N SER A 88 7.09 -6.23 1.43
CA SER A 88 6.72 -7.12 0.31
C SER A 88 5.39 -6.77 -0.35
N ASP A 89 4.52 -6.06 0.36
CA ASP A 89 3.17 -5.72 -0.10
C ASP A 89 3.12 -4.33 -0.76
N VAL A 90 4.22 -3.57 -0.69
CA VAL A 90 4.32 -2.22 -1.24
C VAL A 90 4.62 -2.32 -2.74
N ALA A 91 3.63 -1.94 -3.56
CA ALA A 91 3.77 -1.92 -5.01
C ALA A 91 4.70 -0.79 -5.50
N SER A 92 4.60 0.39 -4.89
CA SER A 92 5.48 1.54 -5.16
C SER A 92 5.27 2.67 -4.15
N ALA A 93 6.16 3.65 -4.15
CA ALA A 93 6.02 4.88 -3.38
C ALA A 93 6.37 6.11 -4.22
N ILE A 94 5.51 7.14 -4.11
CA ILE A 94 5.73 8.45 -4.72
C ILE A 94 5.95 9.46 -3.60
N PHE A 95 7.05 10.20 -3.70
CA PHE A 95 7.43 11.27 -2.79
C PHE A 95 7.28 12.60 -3.52
N THR A 96 6.62 13.57 -2.89
CA THR A 96 6.62 14.96 -3.37
C THR A 96 7.20 15.89 -2.34
N VAL A 97 7.97 16.87 -2.79
CA VAL A 97 8.50 17.96 -1.96
C VAL A 97 8.07 19.31 -2.51
N THR A 98 7.87 20.27 -1.63
CA THR A 98 7.73 21.67 -2.06
C THR A 98 9.06 22.19 -2.63
N LYS A 99 9.01 23.20 -3.50
CA LYS A 99 10.18 23.71 -4.24
C LYS A 99 11.26 24.37 -3.35
N ASP A 100 10.90 24.65 -2.10
CA ASP A 100 11.78 25.19 -1.06
C ASP A 100 12.56 24.09 -0.29
N LEU A 101 12.52 22.83 -0.75
CA LEU A 101 13.39 21.74 -0.30
C LEU A 101 14.21 21.18 -1.46
N GLN A 102 15.53 21.28 -1.35
CA GLN A 102 16.47 20.91 -2.40
C GLN A 102 17.66 20.08 -1.89
N SER A 103 17.84 19.99 -0.58
CA SER A 103 19.06 19.43 0.02
C SER A 103 19.18 17.90 -0.08
N GLU A 104 18.08 17.16 -0.22
CA GLU A 104 18.12 15.69 -0.38
C GLU A 104 16.82 15.11 -0.99
N PHE A 105 16.93 13.93 -1.61
CA PHE A 105 15.81 13.11 -2.06
C PHE A 105 15.20 12.33 -0.88
N PRO A 106 13.90 12.53 -0.57
CA PRO A 106 13.23 11.79 0.50
C PRO A 106 13.26 10.26 0.31
N ALA A 107 13.31 9.78 -0.92
CA ALA A 107 13.37 8.34 -1.23
C ALA A 107 14.59 7.64 -0.63
N LEU A 108 15.68 8.36 -0.31
CA LEU A 108 16.84 7.79 0.36
C LEU A 108 16.49 7.22 1.75
N ALA A 109 15.57 7.87 2.49
CA ALA A 109 15.09 7.37 3.77
C ALA A 109 14.42 5.99 3.65
N ALA A 110 13.65 5.75 2.58
CA ALA A 110 13.06 4.44 2.33
C ALA A 110 14.13 3.38 2.03
N ARG A 111 15.20 3.74 1.30
CA ARG A 111 16.33 2.84 1.05
C ARG A 111 17.05 2.46 2.36
N GLN A 112 17.24 3.41 3.26
CA GLN A 112 17.85 3.18 4.59
C GLN A 112 16.97 2.25 5.47
N LEU A 113 15.65 2.29 5.29
CA LEU A 113 14.71 1.33 5.89
C LEU A 113 14.66 -0.03 5.16
N GLY A 114 15.59 -0.29 4.22
CA GLY A 114 15.71 -1.57 3.53
C GLY A 114 14.71 -1.78 2.39
N TRP A 115 14.02 -0.73 1.91
CA TRP A 115 13.15 -0.82 0.73
C TRP A 115 14.00 -0.85 -0.54
N LEU A 116 14.77 -1.92 -0.74
CA LEU A 116 15.71 -2.04 -1.87
C LEU A 116 15.02 -2.39 -3.18
N GLU A 117 13.95 -3.16 -3.13
CA GLU A 117 13.21 -3.65 -4.31
C GLU A 117 11.98 -2.79 -4.65
N VAL A 118 11.51 -1.98 -3.69
CA VAL A 118 10.34 -1.13 -3.90
C VAL A 118 10.67 -0.04 -4.94
N PRO A 119 9.84 0.15 -5.98
CA PRO A 119 9.96 1.27 -6.91
C PRO A 119 9.65 2.60 -6.20
N LEU A 120 10.60 3.54 -6.23
CA LEU A 120 10.49 4.85 -5.59
C LEU A 120 10.59 5.96 -6.65
N LEU A 121 9.72 6.97 -6.55
CA LEU A 121 9.76 8.14 -7.43
C LEU A 121 9.68 9.44 -6.61
N CYS A 122 10.56 10.39 -6.88
CA CYS A 122 10.49 11.74 -6.31
C CYS A 122 10.01 12.75 -7.37
N SER A 123 9.19 13.71 -6.97
CA SER A 123 8.77 14.85 -7.80
C SER A 123 8.66 16.12 -6.95
N TYR A 124 8.57 17.26 -7.61
CA TYR A 124 8.08 18.47 -6.96
C TYR A 124 6.55 18.45 -6.85
N GLU A 125 6.06 19.00 -5.75
CA GLU A 125 4.65 19.31 -5.54
C GLU A 125 4.25 20.57 -6.31
N VAL A 126 2.97 20.70 -6.64
CA VAL A 126 2.43 21.93 -7.21
C VAL A 126 2.72 23.12 -6.29
N SER A 127 3.21 24.22 -6.88
CA SER A 127 3.54 25.44 -6.14
C SER A 127 2.32 26.36 -6.10
N VAL A 128 1.65 26.44 -4.96
CA VAL A 128 0.50 27.32 -4.74
C VAL A 128 0.85 28.38 -3.70
N GLU A 129 0.44 29.63 -3.95
CA GLU A 129 0.65 30.72 -3.01
C GLU A 129 -0.03 30.41 -1.66
N ARG A 130 0.68 30.66 -0.55
CA ARG A 130 0.24 30.33 0.83
C ARG A 130 0.02 28.83 1.10
N SER A 131 0.50 27.94 0.24
CA SER A 131 0.58 26.52 0.58
C SER A 131 1.58 26.27 1.70
N LEU A 132 1.46 25.11 2.34
CA LEU A 132 2.32 24.73 3.45
C LEU A 132 3.78 24.58 2.96
N PRO A 133 4.73 25.41 3.45
CA PRO A 133 6.12 25.39 3.02
C PRO A 133 6.85 24.16 3.58
N ARG A 134 8.02 23.86 3.00
CA ARG A 134 8.95 22.81 3.45
C ARG A 134 8.26 21.49 3.77
N CYS A 135 7.36 21.08 2.89
CA CYS A 135 6.48 19.95 3.12
C CYS A 135 6.85 18.77 2.25
N ILE A 136 7.03 17.63 2.89
CA ILE A 136 7.31 16.33 2.26
C ILE A 136 6.02 15.51 2.33
N ARG A 137 5.61 14.93 1.21
CA ARG A 137 4.41 14.09 1.10
C ARG A 137 4.78 12.75 0.50
N ILE A 138 4.05 11.73 0.92
CA ILE A 138 4.20 10.35 0.46
C ILE A 138 2.83 9.83 0.04
N LEU A 139 2.79 9.16 -1.12
CA LEU A 139 1.72 8.29 -1.53
C LEU A 139 2.30 6.89 -1.71
N LEU A 140 1.95 5.98 -0.81
CA LEU A 140 2.25 4.56 -0.95
C LEU A 140 1.13 3.88 -1.73
N HIS A 141 1.51 3.02 -2.67
CA HIS A 141 0.62 2.04 -3.27
C HIS A 141 0.84 0.71 -2.55
N TRP A 142 -0.15 0.29 -1.77
CA TRP A 142 -0.09 -0.90 -0.91
C TRP A 142 -1.12 -1.93 -1.36
N ASN A 143 -0.68 -3.15 -1.62
CA ASN A 143 -1.55 -4.27 -1.92
C ASN A 143 -2.07 -4.87 -0.60
N THR A 144 -3.37 -4.72 -0.33
CA THR A 144 -3.96 -5.14 0.94
C THR A 144 -5.40 -5.60 0.76
N ASP A 145 -5.88 -6.42 1.68
CA ASP A 145 -7.28 -6.80 1.85
C ASP A 145 -8.08 -5.76 2.65
N ARG A 146 -7.41 -4.79 3.29
CA ARG A 146 -8.06 -3.71 4.03
C ARG A 146 -8.94 -2.84 3.12
N SER A 147 -10.12 -2.50 3.65
CA SER A 147 -11.01 -1.53 3.04
C SER A 147 -10.40 -0.12 3.06
N GLN A 148 -10.90 0.76 2.20
CA GLN A 148 -10.39 2.13 2.11
C GLN A 148 -10.58 2.92 3.43
N SER A 149 -11.64 2.63 4.19
CA SER A 149 -11.93 3.25 5.48
C SER A 149 -11.00 2.79 6.62
N GLU A 150 -10.33 1.65 6.47
CA GLU A 150 -9.40 1.10 7.48
C GLU A 150 -7.97 1.64 7.33
N ILE A 151 -7.70 2.39 6.27
CA ILE A 151 -6.37 2.93 5.99
C ILE A 151 -6.12 4.15 6.87
N HIS A 152 -5.04 4.08 7.63
CA HIS A 152 -4.60 5.17 8.49
C HIS A 152 -3.62 6.06 7.74
N HIS A 153 -4.10 7.20 7.27
CA HIS A 153 -3.23 8.24 6.73
C HIS A 153 -2.48 8.97 7.85
N VAL A 154 -1.25 9.38 7.58
CA VAL A 154 -0.37 9.96 8.60
C VAL A 154 0.00 11.40 8.24
N TYR A 155 -0.31 12.32 9.15
CA TYR A 155 0.06 13.72 9.05
C TYR A 155 0.71 14.11 10.38
N ILE A 156 1.93 14.61 10.33
CA ILE A 156 2.70 15.00 11.53
C ILE A 156 3.28 16.40 11.37
N ARG A 157 3.75 16.98 12.48
CA ARG A 157 4.30 18.35 12.55
C ARG A 157 3.27 19.35 11.99
N ASP A 158 3.68 20.31 11.17
CA ASP A 158 2.74 21.28 10.59
C ASP A 158 1.82 20.68 9.51
N ALA A 159 2.11 19.48 9.00
CA ALA A 159 1.30 18.84 7.97
C ALA A 159 -0.10 18.42 8.48
N VAL A 160 -0.32 18.38 9.79
CA VAL A 160 -1.66 18.22 10.41
C VAL A 160 -2.65 19.30 9.95
N LYS A 161 -2.15 20.47 9.51
CA LYS A 161 -2.96 21.55 8.95
C LYS A 161 -3.59 21.18 7.60
N LEU A 162 -3.06 20.18 6.89
CA LEU A 162 -3.58 19.73 5.60
C LEU A 162 -4.87 18.90 5.72
N ARG A 163 -5.12 18.31 6.89
CA ARG A 163 -6.29 17.47 7.18
C ARG A 163 -6.83 17.77 8.58
N PRO A 164 -7.45 18.95 8.80
CA PRO A 164 -8.02 19.30 10.09
C PRO A 164 -9.08 18.30 10.58
N ASP A 165 -9.72 17.60 9.66
CA ASP A 165 -10.69 16.52 9.90
C ASP A 165 -10.06 15.22 10.44
N LEU A 166 -8.75 15.00 10.24
CA LEU A 166 -8.02 13.84 10.75
C LEU A 166 -7.24 14.13 12.03
N ASN A 167 -7.32 15.33 12.61
CA ASN A 167 -6.48 15.74 13.75
C ASN A 167 -6.84 15.10 15.10
N VAL A 168 -7.75 14.13 15.12
CA VAL A 168 -8.07 13.33 16.31
C VAL A 168 -7.19 12.07 16.39
N VAL A 169 -5.95 12.15 15.92
CA VAL A 169 -5.00 11.02 16.03
C VAL A 169 -4.33 11.06 17.41
N PRO A 170 -4.12 9.90 18.06
CA PRO A 170 -3.32 9.85 19.27
C PRO A 170 -1.97 10.55 19.08
N SER A 171 -1.53 11.26 20.11
CA SER A 171 -0.21 11.90 20.13
C SER A 171 0.86 10.87 19.82
N VAL A 172 1.77 11.20 18.90
CA VAL A 172 2.89 10.34 18.56
C VAL A 172 3.91 10.41 19.70
N ASP A 173 4.22 9.27 20.30
CA ASP A 173 5.40 9.13 21.14
C ASP A 173 6.63 9.03 20.23
N PHE A 174 7.38 10.12 20.14
CA PHE A 174 8.56 10.18 19.29
C PHE A 174 9.73 9.40 19.87
N GLU A 175 9.84 9.22 21.18
CA GLU A 175 10.95 8.47 21.78
C GLU A 175 10.80 6.98 21.45
N GLU A 176 9.60 6.44 21.62
CA GLU A 176 9.28 5.06 21.24
C GLU A 176 9.45 4.84 19.71
N LEU A 177 9.03 5.82 18.91
CA LEU A 177 9.20 5.75 17.45
C LEU A 177 10.68 5.70 17.06
N GLU A 178 11.53 6.52 17.68
CA GLU A 178 12.96 6.54 17.40
C GLU A 178 13.61 5.21 17.78
N GLN A 179 13.22 4.59 18.90
CA GLN A 179 13.68 3.24 19.26
C GLN A 179 13.32 2.21 18.19
N TRP A 180 12.06 2.20 17.74
CA TRP A 180 11.61 1.31 16.67
C TRP A 180 12.40 1.55 15.37
N ILE A 181 12.65 2.81 15.01
CA ILE A 181 13.43 3.15 13.83
C ILE A 181 14.84 2.58 13.94
N GLN A 182 15.53 2.73 15.07
CA GLN A 182 16.88 2.19 15.25
C GLN A 182 16.93 0.66 15.12
N GLU A 183 15.89 -0.05 15.55
CA GLU A 183 15.80 -1.51 15.39
C GLU A 183 15.58 -1.95 13.93
N HIS A 184 14.97 -1.09 13.10
CA HIS A 184 14.57 -1.41 11.73
C HIS A 184 15.44 -0.76 10.65
N LEU A 185 16.27 0.22 11.02
CA LEU A 185 17.33 0.71 10.17
C LEU A 185 18.35 -0.40 9.96
N ARG A 186 18.79 -0.56 8.71
CA ARG A 186 19.91 -1.45 8.40
C ARG A 186 21.19 -0.67 8.53
N ASP A 187 22.15 -1.20 9.31
CA ASP A 187 23.51 -0.69 9.44
C ASP A 187 24.32 -0.95 8.15
N ASP A 188 23.89 -0.40 7.02
CA ASP A 188 24.59 -0.57 5.75
C ASP A 188 25.04 0.81 5.21
N CYS A 189 26.25 1.20 5.62
CA CYS A 189 27.13 2.13 4.89
C CYS A 189 27.79 1.43 3.69
#